data_AF-A0A5M8PZZ2-F1
#
_entry.id   AF-A0A5M8PZZ2-F1
#
_cell.length_a   1.000
_cell.length_b   1.000
_cell.length_c   1.000
_cell.angle_alpha   90.00
_cell.angle_beta   90.00
_cell.angle_gamma   90.00
#
_symmetry.space_group_name_H-M   'P 1'
#
loop_
_entity.id
_entity.type
_entity.pdbx_description
1 polymer ?
#
loop_
_entity_poly.entity_id
_entity_poly.type
_entity_poly.pdbx_seq_one_letter_code
_entity_poly.pdbx_strand_id
1 'polypeptide(L)'
;MVAWRLALVAGLAQIAAFSLAGPVPGDSPLSLSARRQQACSNIPSVVAGTKTPKFPPGQITFCASDCYTFNVFQSITDPDYGVLQSAMLSFLNAVYHDILDRIARGGDGSIQFGGMFIENTEVTLQIYLGNANNHQLTWGVAAASAQAMATFMQQAGAGPLAWQIWDGMNRVGIGGIAIYRRPPPGK
;
A
#
# COMPACT_ATOMS: atom_id res chain seq x y z
N MET A 1 46.49 35.78 11.76
CA MET A 1 45.16 35.61 11.13
C MET A 1 44.62 34.18 11.37
N VAL A 2 44.33 33.80 12.63
CA VAL A 2 43.85 32.44 13.00
C VAL A 2 42.70 32.49 14.03
N ALA A 3 42.22 33.68 14.42
CA ALA A 3 41.33 33.83 15.59
C ALA A 3 39.81 33.71 15.30
N TRP A 4 39.38 33.56 14.05
CA TRP A 4 37.94 33.63 13.70
C TRP A 4 37.23 32.29 13.47
N ARG A 5 37.95 31.15 13.53
CA ARG A 5 37.33 29.82 13.32
C ARG A 5 36.80 29.15 14.60
N LEU A 6 37.14 29.66 15.79
CA LEU A 6 36.77 29.05 17.06
C LEU A 6 35.40 29.51 17.61
N ALA A 7 34.82 30.60 17.10
CA ALA A 7 33.55 31.12 17.60
C ALA A 7 32.30 30.37 17.08
N LEU A 8 32.42 29.57 16.01
CA LEU A 8 31.29 28.89 15.39
C LEU A 8 30.95 27.51 16.00
N VAL A 9 31.83 26.95 16.83
CA VAL A 9 31.60 25.63 17.48
C VAL A 9 30.84 25.75 18.80
N ALA A 10 30.84 26.93 19.45
CA ALA A 10 30.21 27.10 20.76
C ALA A 10 28.68 27.36 20.71
N GLY A 11 28.11 27.68 19.55
CA GLY A 11 26.68 28.03 19.42
C GLY A 11 25.72 26.85 19.22
N LEU A 12 26.20 25.68 18.84
CA LEU A 12 25.35 24.53 18.49
C LEU A 12 25.00 23.61 19.69
N ALA A 13 25.56 23.86 20.87
CA ALA A 13 25.34 23.00 22.05
C ALA A 13 24.14 23.39 22.92
N GLN A 14 23.38 24.45 22.60
CA GLN A 14 22.32 24.98 23.48
C GLN A 14 20.87 24.66 23.06
N ILE A 15 20.64 23.87 22.02
CA ILE A 15 19.26 23.49 21.59
C ILE A 15 18.98 22.01 21.91
N ALA A 16 19.37 21.56 23.10
CA ALA A 16 18.80 20.37 23.73
C ALA A 16 17.83 20.84 24.82
N ALA A 17 16.79 21.58 24.43
CA ALA A 17 15.69 21.91 25.32
C ALA A 17 14.98 20.59 25.69
N PHE A 18 15.05 20.27 26.98
CA PHE A 18 14.38 19.16 27.63
C PHE A 18 12.91 19.08 27.22
N SER A 19 12.60 18.14 26.31
CA SER A 19 11.24 17.70 26.12
C SER A 19 10.90 16.75 27.28
N LEU A 20 10.47 17.33 28.40
CA LEU A 20 9.81 16.60 29.48
C LEU A 20 8.42 16.19 28.98
N ALA A 21 8.37 15.09 28.22
CA ALA A 21 7.13 14.36 28.00
C ALA A 21 6.76 13.68 29.31
N GLY A 22 6.01 14.39 30.16
CA GLY A 22 5.43 13.80 31.36
C GLY A 22 4.33 12.80 30.97
N PRO A 23 4.30 11.59 31.54
CA PRO A 23 3.20 10.66 31.34
C PRO A 23 1.93 11.29 31.93
N VAL A 24 0.86 11.40 31.14
CA VAL A 24 -0.47 11.76 31.63
C VAL A 24 -1.02 10.56 32.38
N PRO A 25 -1.28 10.64 33.71
CA PRO A 25 -1.95 9.57 34.44
C PRO A 25 -3.43 9.60 34.05
N GLY A 26 -3.81 8.70 33.14
CA GLY A 26 -5.17 8.57 32.65
C GLY A 26 -5.74 7.20 33.00
N ASP A 27 -6.05 6.97 34.28
CA ASP A 27 -6.82 5.81 34.75
C ASP A 27 -8.31 6.00 34.48
N SER A 28 -8.66 6.05 33.20
CA SER A 28 -10.03 5.86 32.77
C SER A 28 -10.00 4.97 31.55
N PRO A 29 -10.38 3.69 31.65
CA PRO A 29 -10.65 2.92 30.45
C PRO A 29 -11.80 3.64 29.76
N LEU A 30 -11.47 4.41 28.73
CA LEU A 30 -12.44 4.84 27.74
C LEU A 30 -13.02 3.55 27.16
N SER A 31 -14.11 3.08 27.75
CA SER A 31 -15.01 2.09 27.19
C SER A 31 -15.73 2.77 26.02
N LEU A 32 -14.94 3.09 25.00
CA LEU A 32 -15.41 3.17 23.64
C LEU A 32 -15.90 1.76 23.37
N SER A 33 -17.22 1.55 23.51
CA SER A 33 -17.95 0.49 22.83
C SER A 33 -17.20 0.17 21.54
N ALA A 34 -16.63 -1.04 21.47
CA ALA A 34 -15.81 -1.52 20.37
C ALA A 34 -16.64 -1.41 19.09
N ARG A 35 -16.61 -0.24 18.47
CA ARG A 35 -17.44 0.11 17.32
C ARG A 35 -16.79 -0.57 16.13
N ARG A 36 -17.12 -1.87 15.96
CA ARG A 36 -16.74 -2.79 14.89
C ARG A 36 -15.47 -2.35 14.18
N GLN A 37 -14.35 -2.54 14.86
CA GLN A 37 -13.04 -2.44 14.22
C GLN A 37 -13.06 -3.39 13.02
N GLN A 38 -12.90 -2.84 11.82
CA GLN A 38 -12.96 -3.65 10.59
C GLN A 38 -11.68 -4.49 10.53
N ALA A 39 -11.85 -5.81 10.72
CA ALA A 39 -10.76 -6.75 10.60
C ALA A 39 -10.40 -6.98 9.13
N CYS A 40 -9.15 -7.37 8.89
CA CYS A 40 -8.70 -7.83 7.59
C CYS A 40 -9.51 -9.07 7.18
N SER A 41 -10.05 -9.10 5.95
CA SER A 41 -10.82 -10.25 5.46
C SER A 41 -10.00 -11.55 5.42
N ASN A 42 -8.68 -11.45 5.21
CA ASN A 42 -7.75 -12.59 5.23
C ASN A 42 -7.19 -12.92 6.62
N ILE A 43 -7.26 -12.01 7.58
CA ILE A 43 -6.74 -12.21 8.94
C ILE A 43 -7.72 -11.57 9.94
N PRO A 44 -8.79 -12.28 10.34
CA PRO A 44 -9.84 -11.71 11.18
C PRO A 44 -9.37 -11.23 12.56
N SER A 45 -8.22 -11.71 13.03
CA SER A 45 -7.57 -11.28 14.28
C SER A 45 -6.80 -9.97 14.15
N VAL A 46 -6.53 -9.49 12.93
CA VAL A 46 -5.81 -8.25 12.66
C VAL A 46 -6.81 -7.16 12.30
N VAL A 47 -6.82 -6.10 13.10
CA VAL A 47 -7.61 -4.90 12.82
C VAL A 47 -6.87 -4.06 11.79
N ALA A 48 -7.55 -3.68 10.71
CA ALA A 48 -6.95 -2.87 9.66
C ALA A 48 -6.51 -1.50 10.22
N GLY A 49 -5.22 -1.20 10.09
CA GLY A 49 -4.64 0.13 10.29
C GLY A 49 -4.87 0.81 11.64
N THR A 50 -4.71 0.11 12.78
CA THR A 50 -5.17 0.54 14.13
C THR A 50 -4.79 1.95 14.62
N LYS A 51 -5.56 2.95 14.18
CA LYS A 51 -6.62 3.70 14.90
C LYS A 51 -7.68 4.06 13.86
N THR A 52 -8.73 3.25 13.76
CA THR A 52 -9.54 3.00 12.55
C THR A 52 -10.15 4.21 11.80
N PRO A 53 -9.93 4.35 10.48
CA PRO A 53 -10.86 5.00 9.55
C PRO A 53 -12.17 4.18 9.45
N LYS A 54 -13.31 4.85 9.25
CA LYS A 54 -14.58 4.17 8.93
C LYS A 54 -14.67 3.95 7.43
N PHE A 55 -14.80 2.71 6.98
CA PHE A 55 -15.06 2.40 5.57
C PHE A 55 -16.56 2.32 5.29
N PRO A 56 -17.01 2.73 4.09
CA PRO A 56 -18.38 2.47 3.63
C PRO A 56 -18.71 0.98 3.62
N PRO A 57 -19.95 0.58 3.93
CA PRO A 57 -20.40 -0.81 3.78
C PRO A 57 -20.27 -1.28 2.32
N GLY A 58 -19.92 -2.55 2.13
CA GLY A 58 -19.74 -3.16 0.80
C GLY A 58 -18.31 -3.11 0.24
N GLN A 59 -17.35 -2.60 1.01
CA GLN A 59 -15.93 -2.65 0.65
C GLN A 59 -15.24 -3.87 1.29
N ILE A 60 -14.39 -4.55 0.52
CA ILE A 60 -13.57 -5.65 1.01
C ILE A 60 -12.21 -5.09 1.44
N THR A 61 -11.79 -5.37 2.67
CA THR A 61 -10.50 -4.92 3.22
C THR A 61 -9.55 -6.09 3.33
N PHE A 62 -8.41 -6.03 2.66
CA PHE A 62 -7.49 -7.16 2.56
C PHE A 62 -6.07 -6.71 2.90
N CYS A 63 -5.48 -7.31 3.92
CA CYS A 63 -4.23 -6.84 4.48
C CYS A 63 -3.04 -7.55 3.86
N ALA A 64 -1.96 -6.80 3.64
CA ALA A 64 -0.66 -7.39 3.34
C ALA A 64 -0.11 -8.09 4.58
N SER A 65 0.70 -9.12 4.38
CA SER A 65 1.30 -9.84 5.51
C SER A 65 2.33 -8.95 6.21
N ASP A 66 2.37 -9.06 7.54
CA ASP A 66 3.42 -8.50 8.40
C ASP A 66 3.65 -6.98 8.30
N CYS A 67 2.66 -6.19 7.85
CA CYS A 67 2.77 -4.73 7.82
C CYS A 67 1.42 -4.02 7.99
N TYR A 68 1.45 -2.68 8.03
CA TYR A 68 0.26 -1.83 8.16
C TYR A 68 -0.44 -1.53 6.84
N THR A 69 0.08 -2.05 5.73
CA THR A 69 -0.50 -1.84 4.39
C THR A 69 -1.69 -2.76 4.14
N PHE A 70 -2.76 -2.21 3.58
CA PHE A 70 -3.90 -2.99 3.14
C PHE A 70 -4.60 -2.38 1.93
N ASN A 71 -5.29 -3.23 1.19
CA ASN A 71 -6.08 -2.85 0.04
C ASN A 71 -7.55 -2.77 0.41
N VAL A 72 -8.25 -1.82 -0.20
CA VAL A 72 -9.70 -1.70 -0.13
C VAL A 72 -10.27 -1.83 -1.53
N PHE A 73 -11.01 -2.90 -1.77
CA PHE A 73 -11.59 -3.24 -3.07
C PHE A 73 -13.05 -2.77 -3.15
N GLN A 74 -13.44 -2.30 -4.33
CA GLN A 74 -14.85 -2.28 -4.73
C GLN A 74 -15.19 -3.67 -5.28
N SER A 75 -16.42 -4.16 -5.06
CA SER A 75 -16.84 -5.52 -5.43
C SER A 75 -16.30 -5.97 -6.80
N ILE A 76 -15.74 -7.18 -6.87
CA ILE A 76 -15.38 -7.81 -8.14
C ILE A 76 -16.69 -7.98 -8.92
N THR A 77 -16.75 -7.41 -10.12
CA THR A 77 -18.00 -7.37 -10.90
C THR A 77 -18.15 -8.61 -11.79
N ASP A 78 -17.09 -9.37 -12.02
CA ASP A 78 -17.12 -10.58 -12.84
C ASP A 78 -15.96 -11.55 -12.53
N PRO A 79 -16.22 -12.70 -11.88
CA PRO A 79 -15.17 -13.68 -11.52
C PRO A 79 -14.76 -14.60 -12.68
N ASP A 80 -15.28 -14.46 -13.90
CA ASP A 80 -15.08 -15.43 -14.99
C ASP A 80 -13.75 -15.27 -15.77
N TYR A 81 -12.67 -14.87 -15.10
CA TYR A 81 -11.32 -14.81 -15.68
C TYR A 81 -10.45 -16.00 -15.28
N GLY A 82 -11.05 -17.16 -14.94
CA GLY A 82 -10.32 -18.33 -14.46
C GLY A 82 -9.16 -18.76 -15.38
N VAL A 83 -9.31 -18.62 -16.70
CA VAL A 83 -8.25 -18.92 -17.69
C VAL A 83 -7.03 -18.00 -17.54
N LEU A 84 -7.23 -16.76 -17.09
CA LEU A 84 -6.16 -15.76 -16.93
C LEU A 84 -5.64 -15.66 -15.50
N GLN A 85 -6.20 -16.42 -14.56
CA GLN A 85 -5.81 -16.35 -13.15
C GLN A 85 -4.31 -16.60 -12.94
N SER A 86 -3.76 -17.64 -13.56
CA SER A 86 -2.33 -17.95 -13.47
C SER A 86 -1.45 -16.82 -14.03
N ALA A 87 -1.83 -16.25 -15.18
CA ALA A 87 -1.12 -15.13 -15.80
C ALA A 87 -1.16 -13.87 -14.91
N MET A 88 -2.31 -13.52 -14.34
CA MET A 88 -2.43 -12.36 -13.45
C MET A 88 -1.65 -12.53 -12.15
N LEU A 89 -1.66 -13.73 -11.55
CA LEU A 89 -0.88 -14.01 -10.35
C LEU A 89 0.62 -13.97 -10.65
N SER A 90 1.06 -14.54 -11.78
CA SER A 90 2.45 -14.47 -12.23
C SER A 90 2.88 -13.02 -12.44
N PHE A 91 2.04 -12.22 -13.11
CA PHE A 91 2.31 -10.80 -13.36
C PHE A 91 2.41 -9.99 -12.06
N LEU A 92 1.49 -10.18 -11.11
CA LEU A 92 1.54 -9.51 -9.81
C LEU A 92 2.78 -9.89 -9.00
N ASN A 93 3.21 -11.16 -9.05
CA ASN A 93 4.46 -11.60 -8.43
C ASN A 93 5.69 -10.97 -9.11
N ALA A 94 5.70 -10.87 -10.43
CA ALA A 94 6.78 -10.19 -11.16
C ALA A 94 6.87 -8.71 -10.78
N VAL A 95 5.73 -8.02 -10.67
CA VAL A 95 5.65 -6.62 -10.21
C VAL A 95 6.17 -6.48 -8.78
N TYR A 96 5.77 -7.37 -7.87
CA TYR A 96 6.28 -7.40 -6.50
C TYR A 96 7.81 -7.52 -6.47
N HIS A 97 8.37 -8.48 -7.22
CA HIS A 97 9.81 -8.68 -7.27
C HIS A 97 10.56 -7.51 -7.93
N ASP A 98 10.05 -6.92 -9.01
CA ASP A 98 10.68 -5.74 -9.64
C ASP A 98 10.73 -4.55 -8.68
N ILE A 99 9.66 -4.34 -7.90
CA ILE A 99 9.64 -3.29 -6.86
C ILE A 99 10.68 -3.59 -5.76
N LEU A 100 10.78 -4.84 -5.30
CA LEU A 100 11.80 -5.21 -4.31
C LEU A 100 13.23 -5.02 -4.83
N ASP A 101 13.49 -5.40 -6.08
CA ASP A 101 14.79 -5.19 -6.73
C ASP A 101 15.12 -3.70 -6.84
N ARG A 102 14.11 -2.87 -7.13
CA ARG A 102 14.26 -1.41 -7.10
C ARG A 102 14.61 -0.90 -5.70
N ILE A 103 13.94 -1.36 -4.66
CA ILE A 103 14.25 -1.00 -3.26
C ILE A 103 15.67 -1.44 -2.90
N ALA A 104 16.07 -2.65 -3.28
CA ALA A 104 17.41 -3.16 -3.00
C ALA A 104 18.51 -2.31 -3.66
N ARG A 105 18.26 -1.77 -4.87
CA ARG A 105 19.22 -0.94 -5.60
C ARG A 105 19.19 0.53 -5.22
N GLY A 106 18.04 1.07 -4.83
CA GLY A 106 17.81 2.52 -4.71
C GLY A 106 17.11 2.99 -3.43
N GLY A 107 16.80 2.08 -2.51
CA GLY A 107 16.08 2.36 -1.26
C GLY A 107 14.56 2.48 -1.44
N ASP A 108 13.86 2.53 -0.30
CA ASP A 108 12.41 2.70 -0.25
C ASP A 108 12.00 4.18 -0.35
N GLY A 109 12.11 4.72 -1.57
CA GLY A 109 11.69 6.08 -1.89
C GLY A 109 10.22 6.21 -2.27
N SER A 110 9.78 7.45 -2.49
CA SER A 110 8.44 7.74 -3.02
C SER A 110 8.30 7.41 -4.51
N ILE A 111 7.10 6.98 -4.89
CA ILE A 111 6.66 6.84 -6.28
C ILE A 111 6.12 8.20 -6.77
N GLN A 112 6.98 9.05 -7.33
CA GLN A 112 6.63 10.45 -7.65
C GLN A 112 5.53 10.61 -8.72
N PHE A 113 5.48 9.75 -9.73
CA PHE A 113 4.58 9.88 -10.89
C PHE A 113 3.65 8.67 -11.07
N GLY A 114 3.48 7.89 -10.00
CA GLY A 114 2.91 6.54 -10.11
C GLY A 114 3.89 5.55 -10.75
N GLY A 115 3.49 4.28 -10.73
CA GLY A 115 4.18 3.17 -11.37
C GLY A 115 3.22 2.48 -12.33
N MET A 116 3.67 2.24 -13.56
CA MET A 116 2.95 1.46 -14.54
C MET A 116 3.81 0.28 -14.95
N PHE A 117 3.29 -0.92 -14.80
CA PHE A 117 3.94 -2.14 -15.23
C PHE A 117 3.06 -2.78 -16.28
N ILE A 118 3.70 -3.32 -17.32
CA ILE A 118 3.03 -3.87 -18.48
C ILE A 118 3.73 -5.18 -18.82
N GLU A 119 2.94 -6.24 -18.96
CA GLU A 119 3.39 -7.52 -19.48
C GLU A 119 2.60 -7.85 -20.74
N ASN A 120 3.32 -8.04 -21.85
CA ASN A 120 2.74 -8.36 -23.14
C ASN A 120 2.94 -9.86 -23.43
N THR A 121 1.89 -10.65 -23.20
CA THR A 121 1.82 -12.06 -23.59
C THR A 121 0.80 -12.22 -24.72
N GLU A 122 -0.05 -13.25 -24.67
CA GLU A 122 -1.24 -13.37 -25.52
C GLU A 122 -2.27 -12.27 -25.22
N VAL A 123 -2.27 -11.79 -23.97
CA VAL A 123 -3.00 -10.61 -23.52
C VAL A 123 -2.01 -9.59 -22.96
N THR A 124 -2.37 -8.31 -23.01
CA THR A 124 -1.62 -7.27 -22.32
C THR A 124 -2.18 -7.12 -20.91
N LEU A 125 -1.38 -7.44 -19.91
CA LEU A 125 -1.68 -7.15 -18.51
C LEU A 125 -1.02 -5.82 -18.15
N GLN A 126 -1.78 -4.97 -17.48
CA GLN A 126 -1.29 -3.69 -17.02
C GLN A 126 -1.70 -3.48 -15.58
N ILE A 127 -0.74 -3.07 -14.75
CA ILE A 127 -1.02 -2.55 -13.41
C ILE A 127 -0.57 -1.09 -13.33
N TYR A 128 -1.41 -0.27 -12.72
CA TYR A 128 -1.12 1.10 -12.37
C TYR A 128 -1.17 1.24 -10.84
N LEU A 129 -0.19 1.92 -10.27
CA LEU A 129 -0.14 2.32 -8.86
C LEU A 129 0.12 3.82 -8.82
N GLY A 130 -0.66 4.58 -8.07
CA GLY A 130 -0.55 6.03 -8.02
C GLY A 130 -0.76 6.61 -6.64
N ASN A 131 -0.17 7.78 -6.37
CA ASN A 131 -0.40 8.52 -5.14
C ASN A 131 -1.86 8.96 -5.02
N ALA A 132 -2.41 8.92 -3.80
CA ALA A 132 -3.72 9.49 -3.51
C ALA A 132 -3.59 10.88 -2.89
N ASN A 133 -4.00 11.93 -3.61
CA ASN A 133 -4.17 13.29 -3.10
C ASN A 133 -3.04 13.79 -2.17
N ASN A 134 -1.81 13.83 -2.68
CA ASN A 134 -0.59 14.28 -1.98
C ASN A 134 -0.12 13.42 -0.78
N HIS A 135 -0.72 12.26 -0.53
CA HIS A 135 -0.08 11.27 0.31
C HIS A 135 1.02 10.54 -0.47
N GLN A 136 2.10 10.21 0.23
CA GLN A 136 3.29 9.61 -0.35
C GLN A 136 3.14 8.08 -0.38
N LEU A 137 2.95 7.51 -1.57
CA LEU A 137 3.12 6.07 -1.80
C LEU A 137 4.63 5.80 -1.92
N THR A 138 5.14 4.89 -1.08
CA THR A 138 6.52 4.40 -1.19
C THR A 138 6.57 3.09 -2.00
N TRP A 139 7.76 2.70 -2.44
CA TRP A 139 7.96 1.43 -3.12
C TRP A 139 7.60 0.23 -2.22
N GLY A 140 7.93 0.28 -0.93
CA GLY A 140 7.59 -0.76 0.05
C GLY A 140 6.10 -0.95 0.20
N VAL A 141 5.35 0.16 0.33
CA VAL A 141 3.88 0.11 0.39
C VAL A 141 3.27 -0.41 -0.91
N ALA A 142 3.83 -0.01 -2.07
CA ALA A 142 3.39 -0.53 -3.36
C ALA A 142 3.63 -2.04 -3.51
N ALA A 143 4.77 -2.56 -3.06
CA ALA A 143 5.06 -4.00 -3.03
C ALA A 143 4.08 -4.75 -2.12
N ALA A 144 3.86 -4.26 -0.90
CA ALA A 144 2.89 -4.85 0.02
C ALA A 144 1.47 -4.87 -0.56
N SER A 145 1.06 -3.78 -1.24
CA SER A 145 -0.22 -3.71 -1.94
C SER A 145 -0.33 -4.73 -3.08
N ALA A 146 0.72 -4.90 -3.89
CA ALA A 146 0.75 -5.90 -4.96
C ALA A 146 0.66 -7.33 -4.42
N GLN A 147 1.38 -7.64 -3.33
CA GLN A 147 1.30 -8.94 -2.66
C GLN A 147 -0.10 -9.22 -2.08
N ALA A 148 -0.69 -8.23 -1.40
CA ALA A 148 -2.06 -8.33 -0.90
C ALA A 148 -3.06 -8.58 -2.05
N MET A 149 -2.87 -7.93 -3.20
CA MET A 149 -3.70 -8.15 -4.38
C MET A 149 -3.55 -9.57 -4.94
N ALA A 150 -2.31 -10.06 -5.08
CA ALA A 150 -2.06 -11.42 -5.56
C ALA A 150 -2.74 -12.46 -4.67
N THR A 151 -2.60 -12.31 -3.35
CA THR A 151 -3.23 -13.19 -2.36
C THR A 151 -4.76 -13.11 -2.43
N PHE A 152 -5.31 -11.90 -2.58
CA PHE A 152 -6.75 -11.72 -2.75
C PHE A 152 -7.26 -12.42 -4.01
N MET A 153 -6.60 -12.23 -5.16
CA MET A 153 -6.99 -12.88 -6.42
C MET A 153 -6.86 -14.41 -6.38
N GLN A 154 -5.91 -14.92 -5.60
CA GLN A 154 -5.80 -16.36 -5.37
C GLN A 154 -7.01 -16.92 -4.60
N GLN A 155 -7.59 -16.15 -3.68
CA GLN A 155 -8.70 -16.58 -2.82
C GLN A 155 -10.08 -16.29 -3.40
N ALA A 156 -10.26 -15.12 -4.02
CA ALA A 156 -11.54 -14.60 -4.47
C ALA A 156 -11.75 -14.70 -5.99
N GLY A 157 -10.75 -15.17 -6.72
CA GLY A 157 -10.72 -15.16 -8.19
C GLY A 157 -9.97 -13.95 -8.74
N ALA A 158 -9.37 -14.12 -9.92
CA ALA A 158 -8.65 -13.06 -10.61
C ALA A 158 -9.57 -12.29 -11.56
N GLY A 159 -9.23 -11.03 -11.83
CA GLY A 159 -9.94 -10.20 -12.80
C GLY A 159 -9.53 -8.73 -12.72
N PRO A 160 -9.92 -7.90 -13.70
CA PRO A 160 -9.68 -6.47 -13.66
C PRO A 160 -10.29 -5.86 -12.40
N LEU A 161 -9.54 -5.01 -11.71
CA LEU A 161 -9.95 -4.45 -10.43
C LEU A 161 -9.26 -3.12 -10.17
N ALA A 162 -9.99 -2.19 -9.56
CA ALA A 162 -9.43 -0.97 -8.97
C ALA A 162 -9.52 -1.05 -7.44
N TRP A 163 -8.53 -0.50 -6.77
CA TRP A 163 -8.46 -0.53 -5.31
C TRP A 163 -7.82 0.72 -4.73
N GLN A 164 -8.08 0.94 -3.45
CA GLN A 164 -7.38 1.95 -2.66
C GLN A 164 -6.26 1.27 -1.87
N ILE A 165 -5.14 1.97 -1.74
CA ILE A 165 -3.97 1.53 -0.99
C ILE A 165 -3.89 2.35 0.28
N TRP A 166 -3.92 1.67 1.41
CA TRP A 166 -3.86 2.27 2.73
C TRP A 166 -2.61 1.80 3.45
N ASP A 167 -2.00 2.69 4.22
CA ASP A 167 -0.93 2.37 5.15
C ASP A 167 -1.28 2.96 6.52
N GLY A 168 -1.59 2.07 7.47
CA GLY A 168 -2.17 2.46 8.74
C GLY A 168 -3.51 3.18 8.55
N MET A 169 -3.61 4.42 9.05
CA MET A 169 -4.84 5.22 8.97
C MET A 169 -4.97 6.03 7.68
N ASN A 170 -3.94 6.05 6.83
CA ASN A 170 -3.85 7.00 5.72
C ASN A 170 -4.05 6.28 4.40
N ARG A 171 -4.91 6.82 3.54
CA ARG A 171 -4.97 6.42 2.15
C ARG A 171 -3.78 7.04 1.42
N VAL A 172 -2.81 6.21 1.08
CA VAL A 172 -1.54 6.65 0.46
C VAL A 172 -1.55 6.49 -1.06
N GLY A 173 -2.40 5.62 -1.60
CA GLY A 173 -2.45 5.39 -3.03
C GLY A 173 -3.75 4.82 -3.56
N ILE A 174 -3.75 4.63 -4.87
CA ILE A 174 -4.73 3.87 -5.63
C ILE A 174 -4.00 2.87 -6.52
N GLY A 175 -4.65 1.75 -6.81
CA GLY A 175 -4.17 0.76 -7.75
C GLY A 175 -5.26 0.37 -8.74
N GLY A 176 -4.84 -0.09 -9.91
CA GLY A 176 -5.72 -0.66 -10.92
C GLY A 176 -4.99 -1.72 -11.72
N ILE A 177 -5.66 -2.83 -12.01
CA ILE A 177 -5.18 -3.88 -12.90
C ILE A 177 -6.20 -4.07 -14.02
N ALA A 178 -5.69 -4.09 -15.25
CA ALA A 178 -6.48 -4.19 -16.47
C ALA A 178 -5.90 -5.26 -17.38
N ILE A 179 -6.79 -5.81 -18.22
CA ILE A 179 -6.46 -6.81 -19.23
C ILE A 179 -6.91 -6.23 -20.57
N TYR A 180 -5.99 -6.13 -21.52
CA TYR A 180 -6.30 -5.76 -22.89
C TYR A 180 -6.08 -6.96 -23.80
N ARG A 181 -7.15 -7.43 -24.43
CA ARG A 181 -7.03 -8.42 -25.50
C ARG A 181 -6.59 -7.71 -26.77
N ARG A 182 -5.50 -8.18 -27.38
CA ARG A 182 -5.09 -7.68 -28.69
C ARG A 182 -6.23 -7.96 -29.70
N PRO A 183 -6.67 -6.97 -30.49
CA PRO A 183 -7.61 -7.24 -31.57
C PRO A 183 -7.01 -8.30 -32.51
N PRO A 184 -7.81 -9.22 -33.05
CA PRO A 184 -7.31 -10.15 -34.07
C PRO A 184 -6.75 -9.33 -35.25
N PRO A 185 -5.58 -9.72 -35.82
CA PRO A 185 -5.01 -8.99 -36.94
C PRO A 185 -5.98 -9.01 -38.13
N GLY A 186 -6.33 -7.82 -38.66
CA GLY A 186 -7.10 -7.68 -39.90
C GLY A 186 -8.62 -7.50 -39.77
N LYS A 187 -9.12 -6.98 -38.65
CA LYS A 187 -10.48 -6.42 -38.55
C LYS A 187 -10.42 -4.93 -38.22
#